data_AF-C6BQG5-F1
#
_entry.id   AF-C6BQG5-F1
#
_cell.length_a   1.000
_cell.length_b   1.000
_cell.length_c   1.000
_cell.angle_alpha   90.00
_cell.angle_beta   90.00
_cell.angle_gamma   90.00
#
_symmetry.space_group_name_H-M   'P 1'
#
loop_
_entity.id
_entity.type
_entity.pdbx_description
1 polymer ?
#
loop_
_entity_poly.entity_id
_entity_poly.type
_entity_poly.pdbx_seq_one_letter_code
_entity_poly.pdbx_strand_id
1 'polypeptide(L)'
;MKYALQKLPNGESRMVDANGNPLGSGDADRPILHILPKLLVPAGILGHPSEPFEGLSCEEIDLTVTTSLPIDVLPEGGIQVRQPYPNRRYFVGGSQLIRNGWIVPLPLDATEFDIEFQWHIESAAFWRVFPKDDWQVRHVLHIKLQPGKGMTYSMDASCWPGLDGPAMRVSPVTVLGIKGEEPIDRKRRQIVKDSDLIYTDGEMKGELAGYFLEETVAIAGVPLERAWGIDAFQDEQLHEVRQTAVLTQDNDAHRANGPIEMPAELFVEAVNLAEKIPFDEESEFAKSVANVPGGLERHPAMKLLCDWWESVRPEGEPFRPGSAMPIVRVRDDGQYWWGDHQVPNSPVVDFNPTGRDVARIGDVLLVLFQATQDAAVFDKDGMTVFLPSGERFSTIEIDRAQYLSGESDEAWACLSALASFRSRFFSAWRFLSGVGAEYRMAERAKVARPIALPDGFKPCATCGGLPEITEDPTGKYGRRFLLKCGDHASIGGDSLEDIFLDWECDYEDMEETR
;
A
#
# COMPACT_ATOMS: atom_id res chain seq x y z
N MET A 1 -11.81 9.05 -10.06
CA MET A 1 -13.29 8.95 -10.01
C MET A 1 -13.61 7.61 -9.36
N LYS A 2 -14.41 7.53 -8.29
CA LYS A 2 -14.74 6.26 -7.62
C LYS A 2 -15.97 5.64 -8.29
N TYR A 3 -15.93 4.34 -8.59
CA TYR A 3 -17.01 3.60 -9.24
C TYR A 3 -17.43 2.43 -8.35
N ALA A 4 -18.72 2.07 -8.37
CA ALA A 4 -19.24 0.92 -7.64
C ALA A 4 -20.10 0.03 -8.55
N LEU A 5 -20.12 -1.27 -8.29
CA LEU A 5 -20.97 -2.24 -8.99
C LEU A 5 -22.29 -2.39 -8.21
N GLN A 6 -23.37 -1.79 -8.71
CA GLN A 6 -24.71 -1.91 -8.11
C GLN A 6 -25.44 -3.14 -8.68
N LYS A 7 -25.92 -4.04 -7.81
CA LYS A 7 -26.78 -5.15 -8.22
C LYS A 7 -28.24 -4.70 -8.22
N LEU A 8 -28.87 -4.72 -9.39
CA LEU A 8 -30.26 -4.35 -9.60
C LEU A 8 -31.22 -5.46 -9.14
N PRO A 9 -32.50 -5.14 -8.82
CA PRO A 9 -33.48 -6.12 -8.36
C PRO A 9 -33.76 -7.27 -9.34
N ASN A 10 -33.46 -7.09 -10.62
CA ASN A 10 -33.56 -8.12 -11.65
C ASN A 10 -32.34 -9.06 -11.70
N GLY A 11 -31.36 -8.87 -10.81
CA GLY A 11 -30.12 -9.64 -10.75
C GLY A 11 -28.99 -9.12 -11.64
N GLU A 12 -29.24 -8.12 -12.49
CA GLU A 12 -28.21 -7.50 -13.32
C GLU A 12 -27.27 -6.64 -12.47
N SER A 13 -25.99 -6.59 -12.82
CA SER A 13 -25.04 -5.68 -12.19
C SER A 13 -24.81 -4.47 -13.11
N ARG A 14 -24.89 -3.27 -12.56
CA ARG A 14 -24.68 -2.00 -13.27
C ARG A 14 -23.67 -1.15 -12.51
N MET A 15 -22.67 -0.64 -13.23
CA MET A 15 -21.72 0.30 -12.66
C MET A 15 -22.37 1.67 -12.46
N VAL A 16 -22.13 2.27 -11.30
CA VAL A 16 -22.58 3.60 -10.91
C VAL A 16 -21.38 4.46 -10.54
N ASP A 17 -21.53 5.78 -10.72
CA ASP A 17 -20.57 6.76 -10.24
C ASP A 17 -20.62 6.88 -8.71
N ALA A 18 -19.76 7.74 -8.15
CA ALA A 18 -19.69 7.99 -6.70
C ALA A 18 -20.98 8.57 -6.09
N ASN A 19 -21.96 8.98 -6.91
CA ASN A 19 -23.26 9.48 -6.46
C ASN A 19 -24.38 8.45 -6.68
N GLY A 20 -24.03 7.22 -7.05
CA GLY A 20 -25.01 6.18 -7.37
C GLY A 20 -25.73 6.39 -8.71
N ASN A 21 -25.32 7.38 -9.52
CA ASN A 21 -25.88 7.57 -10.83
C ASN A 21 -25.28 6.55 -11.79
N PRO A 22 -26.09 5.95 -12.66
CA PRO A 22 -25.54 5.08 -13.66
C PRO A 22 -24.64 5.84 -14.64
N LEU A 23 -23.51 5.23 -14.99
CA LEU A 23 -22.73 5.65 -16.15
C LEU A 23 -23.67 5.61 -17.38
N GLY A 24 -23.65 6.68 -18.20
CA GLY A 24 -24.66 7.09 -19.18
C GLY A 24 -24.98 6.10 -20.34
N SER A 25 -24.88 6.57 -21.59
CA SER A 25 -24.84 5.73 -22.82
C SER A 25 -23.76 6.17 -23.82
N GLY A 26 -22.72 6.88 -23.35
CA GLY A 26 -21.66 7.45 -24.18
C GLY A 26 -20.75 6.38 -24.77
N ASP A 27 -20.46 6.48 -26.06
CA ASP A 27 -19.62 5.53 -26.78
C ASP A 27 -18.58 6.24 -27.65
N ALA A 28 -17.57 5.50 -28.09
CA ALA A 28 -16.55 6.01 -28.98
C ALA A 28 -17.09 6.21 -30.41
N ASP A 29 -16.64 7.27 -31.09
CA ASP A 29 -17.03 7.58 -32.48
C ASP A 29 -16.48 6.56 -33.51
N ARG A 30 -15.54 5.72 -33.08
CA ARG A 30 -14.89 4.67 -33.89
C ARG A 30 -14.52 3.46 -33.02
N PRO A 31 -14.31 2.28 -33.63
CA PRO A 31 -13.78 1.12 -32.93
C PRO A 31 -12.46 1.42 -32.22
N ILE A 32 -12.39 1.11 -30.94
CA ILE A 32 -11.17 1.23 -30.13
C ILE A 32 -10.92 -0.05 -29.33
N LEU A 33 -9.66 -0.42 -29.16
CA LEU A 33 -9.21 -1.51 -28.31
C LEU A 33 -8.48 -0.93 -27.09
N HIS A 34 -8.96 -1.24 -25.89
CA HIS A 34 -8.19 -1.08 -24.67
C HIS A 34 -7.31 -2.33 -24.47
N ILE A 35 -6.02 -2.17 -24.77
CA ILE A 35 -4.99 -3.19 -24.58
C ILE A 35 -4.59 -3.16 -23.10
N LEU A 36 -4.72 -4.29 -22.41
CA LEU A 36 -4.43 -4.44 -20.97
C LEU A 36 -3.51 -5.65 -20.72
N PRO A 37 -2.19 -5.50 -20.91
CA PRO A 37 -1.24 -6.55 -20.60
C PRO A 37 -1.13 -6.71 -19.08
N LYS A 38 -1.32 -7.94 -18.59
CA LYS A 38 -1.19 -8.28 -17.16
C LYS A 38 -0.29 -9.48 -16.98
N LEU A 39 0.73 -9.34 -16.13
CA LEU A 39 1.58 -10.43 -15.67
C LEU A 39 1.24 -10.77 -14.22
N LEU A 40 0.83 -12.02 -14.00
CA LEU A 40 0.59 -12.58 -12.68
C LEU A 40 1.82 -13.35 -12.20
N VAL A 41 2.35 -12.94 -11.05
CA VAL A 41 3.47 -13.63 -10.38
C VAL A 41 3.01 -14.40 -9.14
N PRO A 42 3.69 -15.52 -8.79
CA PRO A 42 3.56 -16.17 -7.49
C PRO A 42 3.83 -15.21 -6.32
N ALA A 43 3.20 -15.44 -5.17
CA ALA A 43 3.37 -14.60 -3.99
C ALA A 43 4.79 -14.72 -3.42
N GLY A 44 5.38 -15.92 -3.46
CA GLY A 44 6.75 -16.16 -2.97
C GLY A 44 7.84 -15.36 -3.68
N ILE A 45 7.55 -14.81 -4.87
CA ILE A 45 8.47 -14.01 -5.66
C ILE A 45 8.52 -12.53 -5.23
N LEU A 46 7.46 -12.05 -4.59
CA LEU A 46 7.34 -10.65 -4.17
C LEU A 46 8.11 -10.34 -2.88
N GLY A 47 8.85 -11.31 -2.34
CA GLY A 47 9.52 -11.24 -1.06
C GLY A 47 8.55 -11.35 0.14
N HIS A 48 9.09 -11.56 1.34
CA HIS A 48 8.29 -11.49 2.56
C HIS A 48 8.17 -10.03 3.01
N PRO A 49 6.97 -9.51 3.35
CA PRO A 49 6.79 -8.11 3.73
C PRO A 49 7.62 -7.63 4.93
N SER A 50 8.09 -8.56 5.76
CA SER A 50 8.89 -8.29 6.97
C SER A 50 10.39 -8.51 6.79
N GLU A 51 10.85 -8.92 5.62
CA GLU A 51 12.26 -9.18 5.36
C GLU A 51 12.82 -8.14 4.38
N PRO A 52 14.08 -7.74 4.51
CA PRO A 52 14.73 -6.79 3.60
C PRO A 52 15.01 -7.37 2.20
N PHE A 53 14.36 -8.48 1.83
CA PHE A 53 14.45 -9.02 0.48
C PHE A 53 13.59 -8.16 -0.44
N GLU A 54 14.24 -7.34 -1.25
CA GLU A 54 13.64 -6.65 -2.40
C GLU A 54 13.23 -7.74 -3.41
N GLY A 55 12.00 -8.25 -3.27
CA GLY A 55 11.40 -9.14 -4.27
C GLY A 55 11.20 -8.44 -5.61
N LEU A 56 10.61 -9.13 -6.59
CA LEU A 56 10.47 -8.58 -7.95
C LEU A 56 9.86 -7.17 -7.94
N SER A 57 10.59 -6.22 -8.52
CA SER A 57 10.17 -4.83 -8.69
C SER A 57 9.74 -4.53 -10.13
N CYS A 58 9.06 -3.40 -10.35
CA CYS A 58 8.67 -2.99 -11.71
C CYS A 58 9.87 -2.63 -12.60
N GLU A 59 10.97 -2.15 -12.00
CA GLU A 59 12.18 -1.72 -12.72
C GLU A 59 12.96 -2.89 -13.32
N GLU A 60 12.71 -4.11 -12.83
CA GLU A 60 13.32 -5.35 -13.32
C GLU A 60 12.46 -6.04 -14.39
N ILE A 61 11.40 -5.39 -14.88
CA ILE A 61 10.46 -5.98 -15.85
C ILE A 61 10.28 -5.07 -17.05
N ASP A 62 10.61 -5.61 -18.23
CA ASP A 62 10.30 -4.98 -19.50
C ASP A 62 9.14 -5.68 -20.20
N LEU A 63 8.29 -4.90 -20.85
CA LEU A 63 7.21 -5.40 -21.69
C LEU A 63 7.39 -4.92 -23.12
N THR A 64 7.48 -5.86 -24.05
CA THR A 64 7.36 -5.63 -25.49
C THR A 64 6.02 -6.15 -25.98
N VAL A 65 5.36 -5.37 -26.85
CA VAL A 65 4.08 -5.77 -27.47
C VAL A 65 4.23 -5.77 -28.98
N THR A 66 3.80 -6.86 -29.62
CA THR A 66 3.72 -6.97 -31.09
C THR A 66 2.30 -7.33 -31.50
N THR A 67 1.95 -7.03 -32.76
CA THR A 67 0.62 -7.32 -33.31
C THR A 67 0.70 -7.64 -34.79
N SER A 68 -0.30 -8.37 -35.29
CA SER A 68 -0.53 -8.54 -36.73
C SER A 68 -1.38 -7.42 -37.36
N LEU A 69 -1.88 -6.46 -36.58
CA LEU A 69 -2.58 -5.30 -37.10
C LEU A 69 -1.64 -4.39 -37.94
N PRO A 70 -2.11 -3.79 -39.04
CA PRO A 70 -1.31 -2.91 -39.90
C PRO A 70 -1.23 -1.47 -39.35
N ILE A 71 -1.20 -1.31 -38.03
CA ILE A 71 -1.13 -0.03 -37.33
C ILE A 71 -0.15 -0.14 -36.17
N ASP A 72 0.38 1.01 -35.73
CA ASP A 72 1.11 1.06 -34.47
C ASP A 72 0.13 0.92 -33.30
N VAL A 73 0.46 0.05 -32.36
CA VAL A 73 -0.34 -0.25 -31.18
C VAL A 73 0.36 0.15 -29.90
N LEU A 74 1.57 0.69 -29.97
CA LEU A 74 2.31 1.15 -28.80
C LEU A 74 1.78 2.51 -28.33
N PRO A 75 1.72 2.75 -27.00
CA PRO A 75 1.32 4.04 -26.49
C PRO A 75 2.39 5.11 -26.73
N GLU A 76 1.96 6.36 -26.91
CA GLU A 76 2.87 7.50 -26.96
C GLU A 76 3.68 7.59 -25.65
N GLY A 77 4.99 7.82 -25.76
CA GLY A 77 5.90 7.82 -24.60
C GLY A 77 6.35 6.44 -24.13
N GLY A 78 5.90 5.36 -24.76
CA GLY A 78 6.28 3.99 -24.44
C GLY A 78 5.46 3.36 -23.32
N ILE A 79 5.72 2.07 -23.08
CA ILE A 79 5.03 1.26 -22.07
C ILE A 79 5.70 1.49 -20.71
N GLN A 80 4.90 1.60 -19.66
CA GLN A 80 5.37 1.67 -18.28
C GLN A 80 4.80 0.51 -17.48
N VAL A 81 5.67 -0.34 -16.93
CA VAL A 81 5.26 -1.43 -16.05
C VAL A 81 4.96 -0.88 -14.66
N ARG A 82 3.79 -1.21 -14.13
CA ARG A 82 3.27 -0.72 -12.84
C ARG A 82 2.54 -1.83 -12.09
N GLN A 83 2.17 -1.60 -10.82
CA GLN A 83 1.31 -2.49 -10.03
C GLN A 83 0.09 -1.74 -9.48
N PRO A 84 -0.81 -1.26 -10.37
CA PRO A 84 -1.92 -0.38 -9.99
C PRO A 84 -2.96 -1.06 -9.09
N TYR A 85 -3.02 -2.38 -9.04
CA TYR A 85 -3.98 -3.10 -8.21
C TYR A 85 -3.48 -3.24 -6.77
N PRO A 86 -4.38 -3.23 -5.75
CA PRO A 86 -4.03 -3.56 -4.37
C PRO A 86 -3.37 -4.94 -4.23
N ASN A 87 -3.67 -5.85 -5.15
CA ASN A 87 -3.00 -7.14 -5.24
C ASN A 87 -1.63 -6.98 -5.95
N ARG A 88 -0.57 -6.97 -5.14
CA ARG A 88 0.85 -6.92 -5.55
C ARG A 88 1.30 -8.01 -6.52
N ARG A 89 0.48 -9.01 -6.82
CA ARG A 89 0.84 -10.10 -7.74
C ARG A 89 0.68 -9.73 -9.21
N TYR A 90 -0.01 -8.62 -9.51
CA TYR A 90 -0.25 -8.19 -10.88
C TYR A 90 0.66 -7.03 -11.26
N PHE A 91 1.55 -7.30 -12.21
CA PHE A 91 2.22 -6.26 -12.99
C PHE A 91 1.42 -5.95 -14.24
N VAL A 92 1.32 -4.68 -14.59
CA VAL A 92 0.46 -4.18 -15.65
C VAL A 92 1.27 -3.28 -16.56
N GLY A 93 1.17 -3.49 -17.86
CA GLY A 93 1.68 -2.53 -18.85
C GLY A 93 0.70 -1.39 -18.99
N GLY A 94 1.11 -0.18 -18.64
CA GLY A 94 0.33 1.05 -18.79
C GLY A 94 0.99 2.06 -19.73
N SER A 95 0.29 3.16 -19.96
CA SER A 95 0.82 4.36 -20.61
C SER A 95 1.06 5.48 -19.60
N GLN A 96 1.58 6.62 -20.05
CA GLN A 96 1.70 7.81 -19.20
C GLN A 96 0.33 8.31 -18.68
N LEU A 97 -0.72 8.20 -19.51
CA LEU A 97 -2.05 8.73 -19.22
C LEU A 97 -2.97 7.73 -18.52
N ILE A 98 -2.81 6.45 -18.82
CA ILE A 98 -3.68 5.37 -18.34
C ILE A 98 -2.78 4.31 -17.69
N ARG A 99 -2.94 4.09 -16.37
CA ARG A 99 -2.13 3.09 -15.65
C ARG A 99 -2.49 1.65 -16.02
N ASN A 100 -3.77 1.40 -16.27
CA ASN A 100 -4.27 0.11 -16.72
C ASN A 100 -4.29 0.10 -18.24
N GLY A 101 -3.17 -0.20 -18.89
CA GLY A 101 -3.17 -0.33 -20.35
C GLY A 101 -3.20 1.00 -21.10
N TRP A 102 -3.72 0.96 -22.32
CA TRP A 102 -3.89 2.11 -23.19
C TRP A 102 -4.93 1.83 -24.28
N ILE A 103 -5.35 2.88 -24.97
CA ILE A 103 -6.38 2.80 -26.01
C ILE A 103 -5.72 2.89 -27.39
N VAL A 104 -6.09 1.95 -28.26
CA VAL A 104 -5.66 1.90 -29.66
C VAL A 104 -6.88 2.01 -30.57
N PRO A 105 -6.93 3.00 -31.47
CA PRO A 105 -7.95 3.05 -32.50
C PRO A 105 -7.80 1.91 -33.50
N LEU A 106 -8.88 1.18 -33.77
CA LEU A 106 -8.85 0.05 -34.69
C LEU A 106 -9.29 0.47 -36.11
N PRO A 107 -8.75 -0.17 -37.16
CA PRO A 107 -9.34 -0.14 -38.49
C PRO A 107 -10.81 -0.60 -38.45
N LEU A 108 -11.68 0.01 -39.26
CA LEU A 108 -13.13 -0.29 -39.26
C LEU A 108 -13.46 -1.75 -39.62
N ASP A 109 -12.56 -2.40 -40.35
CA ASP A 109 -12.67 -3.77 -40.83
C ASP A 109 -11.90 -4.78 -39.95
N ALA A 110 -11.22 -4.33 -38.89
CA ALA A 110 -10.51 -5.22 -37.98
C ALA A 110 -11.51 -6.06 -37.17
N THR A 111 -11.52 -7.37 -37.40
CA THR A 111 -12.37 -8.32 -36.65
C THR A 111 -11.59 -9.42 -35.96
N GLU A 112 -10.45 -9.83 -36.54
CA GLU A 112 -9.57 -10.86 -35.99
C GLU A 112 -8.12 -10.45 -36.22
N PHE A 113 -7.28 -10.60 -35.21
CA PHE A 113 -5.86 -10.26 -35.24
C PHE A 113 -5.14 -10.88 -34.04
N ASP A 114 -3.82 -10.85 -34.08
CA ASP A 114 -2.97 -11.37 -33.01
C ASP A 114 -2.31 -10.22 -32.26
N ILE A 115 -2.18 -10.39 -30.95
CA ILE A 115 -1.34 -9.55 -30.10
C ILE A 115 -0.44 -10.48 -29.29
N GLU A 116 0.85 -10.19 -29.22
CA GLU A 116 1.78 -10.89 -28.35
C GLU A 116 2.33 -9.95 -27.28
N PHE A 117 2.27 -10.39 -26.03
CA PHE A 117 2.96 -9.77 -24.90
C PHE A 117 4.23 -10.55 -24.59
N GLN A 118 5.38 -9.89 -24.65
CA GLN A 118 6.67 -10.45 -24.29
C GLN A 118 7.18 -9.73 -23.05
N TRP A 119 7.10 -10.41 -21.91
CA TRP A 119 7.63 -9.93 -20.63
C TRP A 119 9.06 -10.45 -20.47
N HIS A 120 9.99 -9.55 -20.22
CA HIS A 120 11.37 -9.86 -19.89
C HIS A 120 11.62 -9.47 -18.44
N ILE A 121 12.25 -10.34 -17.68
CA ILE A 121 12.47 -10.17 -16.24
C ILE A 121 13.97 -10.29 -15.97
N GLU A 122 14.56 -9.14 -15.67
CA GLU A 122 15.97 -8.92 -15.37
C GLU A 122 16.17 -8.97 -13.85
N SER A 123 16.10 -10.14 -13.22
CA SER A 123 16.29 -10.21 -11.76
C SER A 123 17.23 -11.34 -11.35
N ALA A 124 18.47 -10.98 -11.02
CA ALA A 124 19.47 -11.86 -10.43
C ALA A 124 19.03 -12.44 -9.05
N ALA A 125 18.03 -11.84 -8.40
CA ALA A 125 17.55 -12.22 -7.08
C ALA A 125 16.64 -13.47 -7.06
N PHE A 126 16.02 -13.82 -8.20
CA PHE A 126 15.12 -14.98 -8.33
C PHE A 126 15.81 -16.35 -8.16
N TRP A 127 17.13 -16.39 -8.26
CA TRP A 127 17.83 -17.55 -8.81
C TRP A 127 18.62 -18.38 -7.80
N ARG A 128 18.42 -18.19 -6.49
CA ARG A 128 19.11 -19.04 -5.47
C ARG A 128 18.81 -20.55 -5.59
N VAL A 129 17.94 -20.96 -6.53
CA VAL A 129 17.63 -22.37 -6.85
C VAL A 129 17.93 -22.76 -8.32
N PHE A 130 17.98 -21.81 -9.27
CA PHE A 130 18.21 -22.07 -10.70
C PHE A 130 19.13 -20.99 -11.30
N PRO A 131 20.30 -21.30 -11.87
CA PRO A 131 21.27 -20.30 -12.26
C PRO A 131 20.95 -19.72 -13.65
N LYS A 132 20.21 -18.61 -13.78
CA LYS A 132 20.07 -17.90 -15.07
C LYS A 132 19.89 -16.40 -14.86
N ASP A 133 20.40 -15.59 -15.79
CA ASP A 133 20.41 -14.14 -15.64
C ASP A 133 19.08 -13.49 -16.09
N ASP A 134 18.32 -14.11 -17.02
CA ASP A 134 17.10 -13.54 -17.62
C ASP A 134 15.93 -14.56 -17.73
N TRP A 135 14.68 -14.13 -17.45
CA TRP A 135 13.47 -14.92 -17.68
C TRP A 135 12.54 -14.25 -18.70
N GLN A 136 12.02 -15.01 -19.65
CA GLN A 136 11.09 -14.49 -20.66
C GLN A 136 9.72 -15.17 -20.58
N VAL A 137 8.65 -14.38 -20.61
CA VAL A 137 7.29 -14.90 -20.72
C VAL A 137 6.63 -14.35 -21.98
N ARG A 138 6.17 -15.26 -22.85
CA ARG A 138 5.51 -14.92 -24.10
C ARG A 138 4.04 -15.32 -24.03
N HIS A 139 3.14 -14.39 -24.33
CA HIS A 139 1.71 -14.62 -24.31
C HIS A 139 1.09 -14.14 -25.62
N VAL A 140 0.73 -15.08 -26.49
CA VAL A 140 0.09 -14.84 -27.78
C VAL A 140 -1.43 -14.93 -27.61
N LEU A 141 -2.12 -13.87 -28.02
CA LEU A 141 -3.57 -13.76 -27.99
C LEU A 141 -4.12 -13.69 -29.41
N HIS A 142 -4.92 -14.69 -29.78
CA HIS A 142 -5.75 -14.63 -30.98
C HIS A 142 -7.05 -13.91 -30.66
N ILE A 143 -7.10 -12.62 -30.97
CA ILE A 143 -8.23 -11.75 -30.65
C ILE A 143 -9.31 -11.90 -31.72
N LYS A 144 -10.55 -12.10 -31.24
CA LYS A 144 -11.75 -12.06 -32.07
C LYS A 144 -12.73 -11.03 -31.51
N LEU A 145 -12.91 -9.93 -32.25
CA LEU A 145 -13.88 -8.91 -31.89
C LEU A 145 -15.29 -9.39 -32.21
N GLN A 146 -16.17 -9.31 -31.21
CA GLN A 146 -17.57 -9.67 -31.35
C GLN A 146 -18.44 -8.41 -31.39
N PRO A 147 -19.49 -8.38 -32.23
CA PRO A 147 -20.48 -7.33 -32.18
C PRO A 147 -21.05 -7.15 -30.76
N GLY A 148 -21.35 -5.90 -30.40
CA GLY A 148 -21.87 -5.59 -29.08
C GLY A 148 -22.63 -4.27 -29.05
N LYS A 149 -22.86 -3.73 -27.85
CA LYS A 149 -23.68 -2.52 -27.65
C LYS A 149 -22.90 -1.21 -27.88
N GLY A 150 -21.60 -1.30 -28.09
CA GLY A 150 -20.77 -0.15 -28.43
C GLY A 150 -19.51 -0.53 -29.20
N MET A 151 -18.66 0.45 -29.45
CA MET A 151 -17.45 0.37 -30.26
C MET A 151 -16.17 0.28 -29.41
N THR A 152 -16.29 0.15 -28.10
CA THR A 152 -15.14 -0.04 -27.20
C THR A 152 -14.92 -1.52 -26.90
N TYR A 153 -13.73 -2.03 -27.20
CA TYR A 153 -13.31 -3.40 -26.92
C TYR A 153 -12.27 -3.38 -25.82
N SER A 154 -12.59 -3.86 -24.62
CA SER A 154 -11.65 -3.87 -23.49
C SER A 154 -11.11 -5.27 -23.25
N MET A 155 -9.80 -5.42 -23.03
CA MET A 155 -9.23 -6.68 -22.55
C MET A 155 -9.60 -6.97 -21.07
N ASP A 156 -10.27 -6.05 -20.37
CA ASP A 156 -10.78 -6.32 -19.04
C ASP A 156 -12.18 -6.96 -19.10
N ALA A 157 -12.26 -8.25 -18.75
CA ALA A 157 -13.51 -9.01 -18.70
C ALA A 157 -14.51 -8.50 -17.65
N SER A 158 -14.07 -7.73 -16.66
CA SER A 158 -14.96 -7.05 -15.71
C SER A 158 -15.91 -6.05 -16.41
N CYS A 159 -15.53 -5.57 -17.59
CA CYS A 159 -16.29 -4.61 -18.40
C CYS A 159 -17.25 -5.31 -19.38
N TRP A 160 -17.17 -6.64 -19.53
CA TRP A 160 -17.94 -7.37 -20.53
C TRP A 160 -19.37 -7.60 -20.05
N PRO A 161 -20.38 -7.60 -20.94
CA PRO A 161 -21.74 -7.93 -20.55
C PRO A 161 -21.79 -9.36 -20.01
N GLY A 162 -22.58 -9.56 -18.95
CA GLY A 162 -22.88 -10.91 -18.44
C GLY A 162 -23.49 -11.77 -19.55
N LEU A 163 -23.03 -13.02 -19.66
CA LEU A 163 -23.63 -14.01 -20.54
C LEU A 163 -24.26 -15.11 -19.69
N ASP A 164 -25.47 -15.53 -20.06
CA ASP A 164 -26.06 -16.77 -19.56
C ASP A 164 -25.34 -17.96 -20.21
N GLY A 165 -24.64 -18.78 -19.41
CA GLY A 165 -23.97 -19.99 -19.90
C GLY A 165 -22.80 -20.47 -19.01
N PRO A 166 -22.25 -21.67 -19.28
CA PRO A 166 -21.25 -22.32 -18.43
C PRO A 166 -19.82 -21.73 -18.52
N ALA A 167 -19.55 -20.85 -19.49
CA ALA A 167 -18.23 -20.24 -19.68
C ALA A 167 -18.19 -18.84 -19.05
N MET A 168 -17.55 -18.72 -17.88
CA MET A 168 -17.27 -17.40 -17.30
C MET A 168 -16.21 -16.68 -18.12
N ARG A 169 -16.47 -15.42 -18.44
CA ARG A 169 -15.53 -14.52 -19.12
C ARG A 169 -14.42 -14.13 -18.16
N VAL A 170 -13.19 -14.58 -18.42
CA VAL A 170 -12.00 -14.26 -17.61
C VAL A 170 -11.07 -13.40 -18.46
N SER A 171 -10.55 -12.31 -17.89
CA SER A 171 -9.60 -11.44 -18.60
C SER A 171 -8.36 -12.26 -18.97
N PRO A 172 -7.78 -12.07 -20.18
CA PRO A 172 -6.47 -12.63 -20.50
C PRO A 172 -5.44 -12.13 -19.48
N VAL A 173 -4.66 -13.06 -18.92
CA VAL A 173 -3.59 -12.78 -17.96
C VAL A 173 -2.39 -13.65 -18.31
N THR A 174 -1.23 -13.03 -18.52
CA THR A 174 0.04 -13.72 -18.65
C THR A 174 0.42 -14.30 -17.28
N VAL A 175 0.80 -15.57 -17.23
CA VAL A 175 1.30 -16.21 -16.02
C VAL A 175 2.80 -16.44 -16.14
N LEU A 176 3.52 -16.33 -15.03
CA LEU A 176 4.98 -16.49 -15.01
C LEU A 176 5.45 -17.91 -15.42
N GLY A 177 4.59 -18.92 -15.30
CA GLY A 177 4.90 -20.32 -15.65
C GLY A 177 5.52 -21.15 -14.51
N ILE A 178 5.53 -20.64 -13.28
CA ILE A 178 6.03 -21.37 -12.11
C ILE A 178 4.88 -22.17 -11.47
N LYS A 179 5.04 -23.50 -11.43
CA LYS A 179 4.04 -24.44 -10.91
C LYS A 179 3.79 -24.20 -9.41
N GLY A 180 2.52 -24.14 -9.01
CA GLY A 180 2.10 -24.26 -7.60
C GLY A 180 1.30 -23.09 -7.02
N GLU A 181 1.23 -21.94 -7.70
CA GLU A 181 0.58 -20.74 -7.13
C GLU A 181 -0.29 -19.96 -8.12
N GLU A 182 -0.77 -20.55 -9.22
CA GLU A 182 -1.68 -19.85 -10.14
C GLU A 182 -3.13 -19.95 -9.63
N PRO A 183 -3.75 -18.88 -9.08
CA PRO A 183 -5.16 -18.87 -8.70
C PRO A 183 -6.13 -18.88 -9.91
N ILE A 184 -5.61 -18.96 -11.14
CA ILE A 184 -6.41 -18.88 -12.35
C ILE A 184 -6.96 -20.27 -12.69
N ASP A 185 -8.29 -20.38 -12.77
CA ASP A 185 -8.95 -21.56 -13.31
C ASP A 185 -8.71 -21.64 -14.82
N ARG A 186 -7.63 -22.34 -15.21
CA ARG A 186 -7.24 -22.56 -16.61
C ARG A 186 -8.38 -23.14 -17.47
N LYS A 187 -9.34 -23.86 -16.88
CA LYS A 187 -10.48 -24.45 -17.61
C LYS A 187 -11.47 -23.40 -18.13
N ARG A 188 -11.42 -22.18 -17.59
CA ARG A 188 -12.26 -21.05 -18.03
C ARG A 188 -11.64 -20.26 -19.18
N ARG A 189 -10.39 -20.55 -19.53
CA ARG A 189 -9.65 -19.90 -20.61
C ARG A 189 -9.60 -20.81 -21.84
N GLN A 190 -9.54 -20.22 -23.03
CA GLN A 190 -9.42 -20.95 -24.28
C GLN A 190 -7.94 -21.07 -24.68
N ILE A 191 -7.17 -21.77 -23.83
CA ILE A 191 -5.74 -21.99 -24.04
C ILE A 191 -5.56 -22.96 -25.22
N VAL A 192 -4.84 -22.51 -26.24
CA VAL A 192 -4.47 -23.30 -27.43
C VAL A 192 -3.22 -24.11 -27.14
N LYS A 193 -2.23 -23.47 -26.52
CA LYS A 193 -0.94 -24.07 -26.21
C LYS A 193 -0.31 -23.40 -24.99
N ASP A 194 0.31 -24.20 -24.15
CA ASP A 194 1.20 -23.71 -23.11
C ASP A 194 2.41 -24.63 -22.96
N SER A 195 3.58 -24.05 -22.74
CA SER A 195 4.82 -24.81 -22.63
C SER A 195 5.92 -24.01 -21.96
N ASP A 196 6.79 -24.70 -21.24
CA ASP A 196 8.04 -24.13 -20.78
C ASP A 196 8.91 -23.76 -22.00
N LEU A 197 9.56 -22.60 -21.95
CA LEU A 197 10.63 -22.25 -22.88
C LEU A 197 11.90 -22.94 -22.34
N ILE A 198 12.28 -24.05 -22.99
CA ILE A 198 13.28 -25.01 -22.49
C ILE A 198 14.69 -24.64 -22.95
N TYR A 199 15.65 -24.95 -22.07
CA TYR A 199 17.09 -25.02 -22.34
C TYR A 199 17.43 -26.31 -23.09
N THR A 200 17.96 -26.23 -24.31
CA THR A 200 18.66 -27.37 -24.91
C THR A 200 20.08 -27.42 -24.37
N ASP A 201 20.30 -28.40 -23.49
CA ASP A 201 21.61 -28.73 -22.97
C ASP A 201 22.44 -29.36 -24.11
N GLY A 202 23.26 -28.55 -24.79
CA GLY A 202 24.10 -29.01 -25.89
C GLY A 202 24.67 -27.91 -26.78
N GLU A 203 25.89 -27.48 -26.47
CA GLU A 203 26.83 -26.73 -27.34
C GLU A 203 26.44 -25.35 -27.90
N MET A 204 25.19 -24.89 -27.80
CA MET A 204 24.82 -23.54 -28.23
C MET A 204 24.72 -22.56 -27.05
N LYS A 205 25.63 -21.57 -27.03
CA LYS A 205 25.60 -20.44 -26.11
C LYS A 205 24.39 -19.56 -26.42
N GLY A 206 23.39 -19.59 -25.55
CA GLY A 206 22.34 -18.58 -25.43
C GLY A 206 20.94 -19.13 -25.69
N GLU A 207 20.32 -19.74 -24.68
CA GLU A 207 18.90 -20.13 -24.76
C GLU A 207 18.10 -19.67 -23.53
N LEU A 208 17.05 -18.90 -23.83
CA LEU A 208 16.10 -18.26 -22.93
C LEU A 208 15.38 -19.31 -22.06
N ALA A 209 15.33 -19.09 -20.75
CA ALA A 209 14.39 -19.77 -19.86
C ALA A 209 13.12 -18.95 -19.73
N GLY A 210 11.98 -19.63 -19.62
CA GLY A 210 10.73 -18.90 -19.68
C GLY A 210 9.48 -19.74 -19.79
N TYR A 211 8.40 -19.07 -20.15
CA TYR A 211 7.10 -19.68 -20.36
C TYR A 211 6.40 -19.11 -21.60
N PHE A 212 5.72 -19.98 -22.33
CA PHE A 212 4.94 -19.63 -23.50
C PHE A 212 3.48 -20.00 -23.27
N LEU A 213 2.59 -19.06 -23.55
CA LEU A 213 1.14 -19.21 -23.50
C LEU A 213 0.53 -18.69 -24.80
N GLU A 214 -0.40 -19.43 -25.36
CA GLU A 214 -1.16 -19.09 -26.55
C GLU A 214 -2.64 -19.36 -26.26
N GLU A 215 -3.49 -18.35 -26.42
CA GLU A 215 -4.93 -18.48 -26.19
C GLU A 215 -5.77 -17.68 -27.18
N THR A 216 -7.02 -18.09 -27.33
CA THR A 216 -8.03 -17.37 -28.11
C THR A 216 -8.90 -16.53 -27.18
N VAL A 217 -9.11 -15.25 -27.53
CA VAL A 217 -9.89 -14.32 -26.71
C VAL A 217 -10.95 -13.64 -27.56
N ALA A 218 -12.21 -13.86 -27.20
CA ALA A 218 -13.35 -13.19 -27.81
C ALA A 218 -13.76 -11.96 -26.99
N ILE A 219 -13.65 -10.75 -27.57
CA ILE A 219 -13.94 -9.48 -26.88
C ILE A 219 -15.19 -8.86 -27.50
N ALA A 220 -16.23 -8.63 -26.70
CA ALA A 220 -17.45 -7.99 -27.15
C ALA A 220 -17.38 -6.47 -27.04
N GLY A 221 -17.94 -5.77 -28.04
CA GLY A 221 -18.05 -4.31 -28.01
C GLY A 221 -18.98 -3.81 -26.90
N VAL A 222 -18.52 -2.84 -26.12
CA VAL A 222 -19.29 -2.18 -25.06
C VAL A 222 -19.27 -0.66 -25.24
N PRO A 223 -20.24 0.07 -24.68
CA PRO A 223 -20.15 1.52 -24.57
C PRO A 223 -18.90 1.92 -23.77
N LEU A 224 -18.22 3.00 -24.16
CA LEU A 224 -16.98 3.48 -23.53
C LEU A 224 -17.11 3.63 -22.02
N GLU A 225 -18.21 4.22 -21.55
CA GLU A 225 -18.47 4.41 -20.12
C GLU A 225 -18.58 3.09 -19.31
N ARG A 226 -18.84 1.96 -19.97
CA ARG A 226 -18.88 0.63 -19.34
C ARG A 226 -17.49 0.00 -19.29
N ALA A 227 -16.51 0.57 -19.99
CA ALA A 227 -15.10 0.20 -19.90
C ALA A 227 -14.42 0.91 -18.72
N TRP A 228 -15.07 0.93 -17.55
CA TRP A 228 -14.62 1.60 -16.33
C TRP A 228 -13.22 1.20 -15.88
N GLY A 229 -12.77 -0.01 -16.23
CA GLY A 229 -11.40 -0.51 -15.95
C GLY A 229 -10.29 0.37 -16.54
N ILE A 230 -10.60 1.14 -17.59
CA ILE A 230 -9.69 2.14 -18.18
C ILE A 230 -9.33 3.21 -17.15
N ASP A 231 -10.33 3.73 -16.42
CA ASP A 231 -10.17 4.83 -15.45
C ASP A 231 -10.01 4.33 -14.01
N ALA A 232 -10.00 3.01 -13.79
CA ALA A 232 -9.81 2.42 -12.48
C ALA A 232 -8.34 2.49 -12.05
N PHE A 233 -8.09 2.51 -10.74
CA PHE A 233 -6.76 2.37 -10.14
C PHE A 233 -5.68 3.31 -10.71
N GLN A 234 -6.06 4.55 -10.98
CA GLN A 234 -5.13 5.58 -11.51
C GLN A 234 -4.23 6.19 -10.43
N ASP A 235 -4.59 6.02 -9.16
CA ASP A 235 -3.76 6.43 -8.04
C ASP A 235 -2.70 5.37 -7.74
N GLU A 236 -1.49 5.82 -7.42
CA GLU A 236 -0.39 4.95 -7.03
C GLU A 236 -0.71 4.18 -5.75
N GLN A 237 -0.35 2.90 -5.71
CA GLN A 237 -0.55 2.04 -4.56
C GLN A 237 0.65 2.09 -3.62
N LEU A 238 0.44 1.79 -2.33
CA LEU A 238 1.48 1.90 -1.31
C LEU A 238 2.70 1.00 -1.59
N HIS A 239 2.49 -0.16 -2.20
CA HIS A 239 3.57 -1.09 -2.56
C HIS A 239 4.35 -0.66 -3.80
N GLU A 240 3.88 0.34 -4.55
CA GLU A 240 4.61 0.96 -5.66
C GLU A 240 5.57 2.05 -5.15
N VAL A 241 5.43 2.46 -3.89
CA VAL A 241 6.20 3.55 -3.30
C VAL A 241 7.34 3.04 -2.45
N ARG A 242 8.53 3.56 -2.71
CA ARG A 242 9.67 3.41 -1.79
C ARG A 242 9.40 4.18 -0.51
N GLN A 243 9.12 3.45 0.58
CA GLN A 243 8.80 4.06 1.86
C GLN A 243 10.05 4.52 2.62
N THR A 244 9.96 5.68 3.27
CA THR A 244 10.98 6.25 4.16
C THR A 244 10.32 6.81 5.42
N ALA A 245 11.02 6.74 6.54
CA ALA A 245 10.66 7.42 7.79
C ALA A 245 11.46 8.72 7.99
N VAL A 246 12.43 9.01 7.11
CA VAL A 246 13.17 10.27 7.11
C VAL A 246 12.42 11.25 6.22
N LEU A 247 11.71 12.18 6.86
CA LEU A 247 10.78 13.11 6.23
C LEU A 247 11.17 14.56 6.54
N THR A 248 11.22 15.39 5.50
CA THR A 248 11.74 16.76 5.59
C THR A 248 10.72 17.83 5.23
N GLN A 249 9.67 17.48 4.48
CA GLN A 249 8.62 18.41 4.06
C GLN A 249 7.44 18.39 5.05
N ASP A 250 6.61 19.43 5.06
CA ASP A 250 5.33 19.51 5.79
C ASP A 250 5.34 19.15 7.29
N ASN A 251 6.51 19.13 7.94
CA ASN A 251 6.65 18.71 9.34
C ASN A 251 5.85 19.61 10.30
N ASP A 252 5.81 20.92 10.03
CA ASP A 252 5.03 21.85 10.86
C ASP A 252 3.53 21.62 10.71
N ALA A 253 3.04 21.39 9.48
CA ALA A 253 1.65 21.03 9.23
C ALA A 253 1.30 19.69 9.89
N HIS A 254 2.18 18.69 9.78
CA HIS A 254 2.01 17.40 10.43
C HIS A 254 1.91 17.52 11.96
N ARG A 255 2.76 18.34 12.58
CA ARG A 255 2.71 18.61 14.03
C ARG A 255 1.45 19.39 14.44
N ALA A 256 0.98 20.31 13.59
CA ALA A 256 -0.28 21.02 13.83
C ALA A 256 -1.50 20.09 13.76
N ASN A 257 -1.49 19.10 12.86
CA ASN A 257 -2.55 18.10 12.73
C ASN A 257 -2.65 17.16 13.94
N GLY A 258 -1.54 16.94 14.65
CA GLY A 258 -1.46 16.08 15.83
C GLY A 258 -0.61 16.75 16.94
N PRO A 259 -1.16 17.74 17.66
CA PRO A 259 -0.41 18.50 18.65
C PRO A 259 -0.05 17.68 19.90
N ILE A 260 -0.79 16.60 20.17
CA ILE A 260 -0.53 15.68 21.29
C ILE A 260 0.35 14.53 20.81
N GLU A 261 1.49 14.34 21.47
CA GLU A 261 2.44 13.28 21.13
C GLU A 261 2.15 11.99 21.92
N MET A 262 1.93 10.90 21.18
CA MET A 262 1.74 9.56 21.72
C MET A 262 3.08 8.83 21.91
N PRO A 263 3.31 8.16 23.05
CA PRO A 263 4.45 7.27 23.22
C PRO A 263 4.45 6.14 22.18
N ALA A 264 5.54 5.98 21.44
CA ALA A 264 5.65 4.96 20.39
C ALA A 264 5.45 3.54 20.93
N GLU A 265 5.88 3.27 22.16
CA GLU A 265 5.75 1.97 22.82
C GLU A 265 4.28 1.55 23.00
N LEU A 266 3.39 2.52 23.24
CA LEU A 266 1.94 2.28 23.35
C LEU A 266 1.37 1.77 22.02
N PHE A 267 1.76 2.42 20.91
CA PHE A 267 1.32 2.04 19.58
C PHE A 267 1.90 0.69 19.14
N VAL A 268 3.19 0.46 19.40
CA VAL A 268 3.85 -0.83 19.14
C VAL A 268 3.14 -1.97 19.86
N GLU A 269 2.75 -1.76 21.13
CA GLU A 269 2.00 -2.76 21.89
C GLU A 269 0.59 -2.97 21.33
N ALA A 270 -0.10 -1.90 20.90
CA ALA A 270 -1.41 -2.02 20.24
C ALA A 270 -1.33 -2.85 18.95
N VAL A 271 -0.29 -2.66 18.13
CA VAL A 271 -0.02 -3.49 16.94
C VAL A 271 0.20 -4.95 17.34
N ASN A 272 1.03 -5.21 18.35
CA ASN A 272 1.27 -6.58 18.83
C ASN A 272 -0.01 -7.26 19.34
N LEU A 273 -0.88 -6.52 20.04
CA LEU A 273 -2.16 -7.03 20.52
C LEU A 273 -3.10 -7.34 19.37
N ALA A 274 -3.19 -6.47 18.36
CA ALA A 274 -4.02 -6.68 17.17
C ALA A 274 -3.54 -7.88 16.32
N GLU A 275 -2.23 -8.13 16.24
CA GLU A 275 -1.68 -9.31 15.55
C GLU A 275 -2.00 -10.64 16.29
N LYS A 276 -2.03 -10.62 17.62
CA LYS A 276 -2.10 -11.83 18.46
C LYS A 276 -3.52 -12.24 18.86
N ILE A 277 -4.41 -11.27 19.02
CA ILE A 277 -5.75 -11.51 19.54
C ILE A 277 -6.73 -11.50 18.36
N PRO A 278 -7.47 -12.61 18.12
CA PRO A 278 -8.43 -12.67 17.02
C PRO A 278 -9.57 -11.66 17.16
N PHE A 279 -10.03 -11.14 16.02
CA PHE A 279 -11.16 -10.22 15.91
C PHE A 279 -12.09 -10.58 14.72
N ASP A 280 -12.06 -11.84 14.31
CA ASP A 280 -12.98 -12.41 13.31
C ASP A 280 -14.38 -12.68 13.90
N GLU A 281 -15.28 -13.25 13.09
CA GLU A 281 -16.66 -13.59 13.46
C GLU A 281 -16.78 -14.60 14.61
N GLU A 282 -15.71 -15.31 14.95
CA GLU A 282 -15.67 -16.28 16.06
C GLU A 282 -15.04 -15.70 17.33
N SER A 283 -14.46 -14.49 17.24
CA SER A 283 -13.82 -13.83 18.38
C SER A 283 -14.79 -13.49 19.51
N GLU A 284 -14.27 -13.42 20.74
CA GLU A 284 -15.08 -13.03 21.92
C GLU A 284 -15.61 -11.59 21.85
N PHE A 285 -15.14 -10.79 20.90
CA PHE A 285 -15.54 -9.41 20.68
C PHE A 285 -16.67 -9.29 19.65
N ALA A 286 -16.77 -10.26 18.73
CA ALA A 286 -17.76 -10.26 17.66
C ALA A 286 -19.19 -10.30 18.21
N LYS A 287 -20.12 -9.70 17.47
CA LYS A 287 -21.54 -9.65 17.83
C LYS A 287 -22.15 -11.04 18.01
N SER A 288 -21.75 -12.00 17.18
CA SER A 288 -22.13 -13.41 17.23
C SER A 288 -21.85 -14.07 18.59
N VAL A 289 -20.78 -13.65 19.30
CA VAL A 289 -20.32 -14.25 20.55
C VAL A 289 -20.66 -13.37 21.76
N ALA A 290 -20.25 -12.10 21.74
CA ALA A 290 -20.49 -11.15 22.84
C ALA A 290 -21.94 -10.67 22.93
N ASN A 291 -22.72 -10.82 21.86
CA ASN A 291 -24.05 -10.26 21.73
C ASN A 291 -24.10 -8.72 21.91
N VAL A 292 -23.02 -8.01 21.58
CA VAL A 292 -22.97 -6.53 21.63
C VAL A 292 -22.58 -5.97 20.26
N PRO A 293 -23.43 -5.12 19.64
CA PRO A 293 -23.08 -4.39 18.41
C PRO A 293 -21.87 -3.47 18.65
N GLY A 294 -21.01 -3.28 17.65
CA GLY A 294 -19.77 -2.48 17.82
C GLY A 294 -18.78 -3.11 18.83
N GLY A 295 -18.86 -4.43 19.03
CA GLY A 295 -18.16 -5.11 20.11
C GLY A 295 -16.63 -5.09 19.99
N LEU A 296 -16.10 -4.81 18.79
CA LEU A 296 -14.67 -4.75 18.51
C LEU A 296 -13.97 -3.54 19.15
N GLU A 297 -14.70 -2.49 19.55
CA GLU A 297 -14.15 -1.36 20.33
C GLU A 297 -13.56 -1.81 21.68
N ARG A 298 -13.98 -2.98 22.18
CA ARG A 298 -13.47 -3.58 23.41
C ARG A 298 -12.23 -4.43 23.22
N HIS A 299 -11.78 -4.62 21.98
CA HIS A 299 -10.57 -5.36 21.70
C HIS A 299 -9.38 -4.71 22.44
N PRO A 300 -8.47 -5.48 23.09
CA PRO A 300 -7.40 -4.92 23.91
C PRO A 300 -6.52 -3.87 23.21
N ALA A 301 -6.25 -4.04 21.91
CA ALA A 301 -5.53 -3.04 21.11
C ALA A 301 -6.29 -1.70 21.01
N MET A 302 -7.60 -1.72 20.72
CA MET A 302 -8.42 -0.51 20.64
C MET A 302 -8.52 0.17 22.01
N LYS A 303 -8.78 -0.62 23.06
CA LYS A 303 -8.84 -0.12 24.43
C LYS A 303 -7.55 0.56 24.85
N LEU A 304 -6.40 -0.04 24.59
CA LEU A 304 -5.10 0.54 24.94
C LEU A 304 -4.93 1.96 24.36
N LEU A 305 -5.25 2.15 23.08
CA LEU A 305 -5.12 3.44 22.41
C LEU A 305 -6.20 4.42 22.87
N CYS A 306 -7.46 3.99 22.94
CA CYS A 306 -8.60 4.85 23.28
C CYS A 306 -8.59 5.28 24.76
N ASP A 307 -8.23 4.38 25.68
CA ASP A 307 -8.10 4.70 27.11
C ASP A 307 -6.94 5.71 27.33
N TRP A 308 -5.82 5.55 26.59
CA TRP A 308 -4.75 6.54 26.62
C TRP A 308 -5.22 7.90 26.09
N TRP A 309 -5.92 7.93 24.95
CA TRP A 309 -6.44 9.18 24.39
C TRP A 309 -7.42 9.88 25.32
N GLU A 310 -8.35 9.13 25.93
CA GLU A 310 -9.29 9.68 26.91
C GLU A 310 -8.57 10.38 28.07
N SER A 311 -7.36 9.94 28.44
CA SER A 311 -6.57 10.54 29.51
C SER A 311 -5.84 11.83 29.14
N VAL A 312 -5.66 12.14 27.85
CA VAL A 312 -4.86 13.28 27.38
C VAL A 312 -5.59 14.23 26.43
N ARG A 313 -6.74 13.82 25.89
CA ARG A 313 -7.52 14.62 24.94
C ARG A 313 -7.96 15.95 25.56
N PRO A 314 -8.29 16.97 24.74
CA PRO A 314 -8.78 18.24 25.24
C PRO A 314 -9.98 18.09 26.20
N GLU A 315 -10.06 18.93 27.23
CA GLU A 315 -11.20 18.90 28.16
C GLU A 315 -12.49 19.36 27.46
N GLY A 316 -13.62 18.74 27.83
CA GLY A 316 -14.95 19.14 27.37
C GLY A 316 -15.42 18.49 26.07
N GLU A 317 -14.63 17.56 25.50
CA GLU A 317 -15.03 16.84 24.31
C GLU A 317 -16.23 15.89 24.56
N PRO A 318 -17.26 15.91 23.70
CA PRO A 318 -18.57 15.34 24.00
C PRO A 318 -18.62 13.81 23.93
N PHE A 319 -17.77 13.17 23.12
CA PHE A 319 -17.87 11.73 22.86
C PHE A 319 -16.59 11.00 23.24
N ARG A 320 -16.70 9.79 23.79
CA ARG A 320 -15.53 8.96 24.09
C ARG A 320 -14.94 8.37 22.81
N PRO A 321 -13.61 8.16 22.73
CA PRO A 321 -12.99 7.43 21.63
C PRO A 321 -13.37 5.95 21.69
N GLY A 322 -13.68 5.35 20.53
CA GLY A 322 -14.00 3.93 20.39
C GLY A 322 -13.08 3.17 19.44
N SER A 323 -12.46 3.88 18.48
CA SER A 323 -11.52 3.28 17.54
C SER A 323 -10.36 4.22 17.23
N ALA A 324 -9.25 3.66 16.76
CA ALA A 324 -8.00 4.38 16.50
C ALA A 324 -7.39 3.91 15.17
N MET A 325 -7.43 4.79 14.17
CA MET A 325 -6.94 4.52 12.81
C MET A 325 -5.52 5.10 12.62
N PRO A 326 -4.50 4.29 12.31
CA PRO A 326 -3.18 4.80 11.97
C PRO A 326 -3.18 5.45 10.58
N ILE A 327 -2.43 6.55 10.46
CA ILE A 327 -2.29 7.34 9.23
C ILE A 327 -0.82 7.73 9.07
N VAL A 328 -0.17 7.29 8.01
CA VAL A 328 1.30 7.27 7.89
C VAL A 328 1.78 8.16 6.76
N ARG A 329 2.84 8.92 7.00
CA ARG A 329 3.63 9.55 5.95
C ARG A 329 4.73 8.57 5.53
N VAL A 330 4.75 8.23 4.24
CA VAL A 330 5.67 7.21 3.72
C VAL A 330 6.74 7.79 2.79
N ARG A 331 6.61 9.04 2.36
CA ARG A 331 7.61 9.83 1.62
C ARG A 331 7.25 11.33 1.69
N ASP A 332 8.15 12.17 1.19
CA ASP A 332 7.92 13.61 1.04
C ASP A 332 7.12 13.90 -0.26
N ASP A 333 5.84 13.55 -0.27
CA ASP A 333 4.87 13.83 -1.36
C ASP A 333 3.66 14.65 -0.91
N GLY A 334 3.69 15.15 0.32
CA GLY A 334 2.59 15.92 0.92
C GLY A 334 1.32 15.10 1.18
N GLN A 335 1.40 13.76 1.23
CA GLN A 335 0.26 12.88 1.46
C GLN A 335 0.40 12.02 2.73
N TYR A 336 -0.75 11.79 3.35
CA TYR A 336 -1.01 10.77 4.34
C TYR A 336 -1.59 9.51 3.69
N TRP A 337 -1.05 8.37 4.07
CA TRP A 337 -1.51 7.05 3.68
C TRP A 337 -2.28 6.42 4.82
N TRP A 338 -3.54 6.04 4.56
CA TRP A 338 -4.40 5.47 5.59
C TRP A 338 -4.01 4.04 5.92
N GLY A 339 -4.22 3.65 7.18
CA GLY A 339 -4.10 2.28 7.64
C GLY A 339 -5.08 1.33 6.97
N ASP A 340 -6.26 1.83 6.62
CA ASP A 340 -7.21 1.15 5.74
C ASP A 340 -6.78 1.34 4.27
N HIS A 341 -6.80 0.27 3.48
CA HIS A 341 -6.43 0.31 2.04
C HIS A 341 -7.55 0.83 1.15
N GLN A 342 -8.78 0.89 1.68
CA GLN A 342 -9.94 1.35 0.91
C GLN A 342 -10.10 2.87 0.97
N VAL A 343 -9.42 3.52 1.92
CA VAL A 343 -9.46 4.97 2.11
C VAL A 343 -8.38 5.63 1.25
N PRO A 344 -8.74 6.56 0.35
CA PRO A 344 -7.76 7.30 -0.44
C PRO A 344 -6.82 8.12 0.42
N ASN A 345 -5.63 8.38 -0.11
CA ASN A 345 -4.66 9.26 0.52
C ASN A 345 -5.25 10.67 0.76
N SER A 346 -4.76 11.34 1.80
CA SER A 346 -5.21 12.67 2.19
C SER A 346 -4.04 13.64 2.24
N PRO A 347 -4.23 14.92 1.88
CA PRO A 347 -3.15 15.91 1.94
C PRO A 347 -2.67 16.09 3.38
N VAL A 348 -1.38 16.37 3.57
CA VAL A 348 -0.83 16.70 4.90
C VAL A 348 -1.29 18.08 5.34
N VAL A 349 -1.29 19.05 4.44
CA VAL A 349 -1.79 20.40 4.72
C VAL A 349 -3.30 20.34 4.93
N ASP A 350 -3.77 21.01 5.99
CA ASP A 350 -5.18 21.13 6.36
C ASP A 350 -5.93 19.80 6.64
N PHE A 351 -5.21 18.71 6.92
CA PHE A 351 -5.82 17.42 7.24
C PHE A 351 -6.71 17.48 8.48
N ASN A 352 -6.18 18.03 9.58
CA ASN A 352 -6.88 18.18 10.85
C ASN A 352 -6.53 19.54 11.46
N PRO A 353 -7.06 20.65 10.91
CA PRO A 353 -6.65 22.00 11.28
C PRO A 353 -6.96 22.34 12.75
N THR A 354 -7.84 21.56 13.40
CA THR A 354 -8.15 21.73 14.82
C THR A 354 -7.14 21.04 15.73
N GLY A 355 -6.48 19.97 15.25
CA GLY A 355 -5.59 19.13 16.05
C GLY A 355 -6.30 18.33 17.16
N ARG A 356 -7.64 18.29 17.20
CA ARG A 356 -8.39 17.86 18.40
C ARG A 356 -8.64 16.38 18.53
N ASP A 357 -8.57 15.63 17.43
CA ASP A 357 -8.99 14.22 17.35
C ASP A 357 -7.87 13.27 16.96
N VAL A 358 -6.62 13.76 16.96
CA VAL A 358 -5.47 13.03 16.43
C VAL A 358 -4.27 13.16 17.36
N ALA A 359 -3.60 12.03 17.61
CA ALA A 359 -2.29 12.01 18.23
C ALA A 359 -1.18 11.80 17.20
N ARG A 360 0.01 12.33 17.46
CA ARG A 360 1.20 12.19 16.62
C ARG A 360 2.22 11.24 17.24
N ILE A 361 2.96 10.48 16.41
CA ILE A 361 4.18 9.77 16.79
C ILE A 361 5.30 10.16 15.83
N GLY A 362 6.28 10.92 16.33
CA GLY A 362 7.36 11.47 15.51
C GLY A 362 6.85 12.35 14.38
N ASP A 363 7.63 12.52 13.32
CA ASP A 363 7.19 13.25 12.12
C ASP A 363 6.56 12.32 11.05
N VAL A 364 6.26 11.07 11.45
CA VAL A 364 5.95 9.93 10.56
C VAL A 364 4.49 9.50 10.62
N LEU A 365 3.88 9.46 11.80
CA LEU A 365 2.60 8.79 12.02
C LEU A 365 1.63 9.68 12.79
N LEU A 366 0.37 9.63 12.37
CA LEU A 366 -0.78 10.11 13.13
C LEU A 366 -1.68 8.93 13.51
N VAL A 367 -2.40 9.06 14.62
CA VAL A 367 -3.45 8.15 15.06
C VAL A 367 -4.72 8.95 15.21
N LEU A 368 -5.66 8.76 14.28
CA LEU A 368 -6.97 9.40 14.31
C LEU A 368 -7.92 8.61 15.19
N PHE A 369 -8.52 9.27 16.17
CA PHE A 369 -9.53 8.68 17.04
C PHE A 369 -10.93 8.98 16.53
N GLN A 370 -11.77 7.97 16.47
CA GLN A 370 -13.19 8.13 16.18
C GLN A 370 -14.00 7.89 17.46
N ALA A 371 -15.15 8.54 17.56
CA ALA A 371 -16.07 8.34 18.68
C ALA A 371 -16.59 6.90 18.71
N THR A 372 -16.98 6.42 19.89
CA THR A 372 -17.67 5.13 20.04
C THR A 372 -18.90 5.07 19.14
N GLN A 373 -19.15 3.92 18.51
CA GLN A 373 -20.29 3.66 17.64
C GLN A 373 -21.65 3.84 18.36
N ASP A 374 -21.68 3.82 19.70
CA ASP A 374 -22.85 4.22 20.49
C ASP A 374 -23.29 5.68 20.26
N ALA A 375 -22.39 6.56 19.81
CA ALA A 375 -22.69 7.95 19.46
C ALA A 375 -23.12 8.12 17.99
N ALA A 376 -23.09 7.05 17.18
CA ALA A 376 -23.42 7.12 15.77
C ALA A 376 -24.91 7.44 15.53
N VAL A 377 -25.18 8.16 14.44
CA VAL A 377 -26.55 8.50 14.03
C VAL A 377 -26.86 7.79 12.73
N PHE A 378 -28.01 7.10 12.68
CA PHE A 378 -28.48 6.40 11.49
C PHE A 378 -29.55 7.21 10.79
N ASP A 379 -29.33 7.51 9.52
CA ASP A 379 -30.32 8.16 8.65
C ASP A 379 -30.45 7.43 7.31
N LYS A 380 -31.08 8.08 6.32
CA LYS A 380 -31.33 7.51 4.99
C LYS A 380 -30.05 7.30 4.17
N ASP A 381 -28.98 8.02 4.50
CA ASP A 381 -27.72 8.02 3.78
C ASP A 381 -26.72 7.05 4.45
N GLY A 382 -27.04 6.57 5.67
CA GLY A 382 -26.36 5.47 6.36
C GLY A 382 -26.02 5.79 7.81
N MET A 383 -24.92 5.23 8.31
CA MET A 383 -24.39 5.50 9.63
C MET A 383 -23.44 6.71 9.58
N THR A 384 -23.76 7.77 10.32
CA THR A 384 -22.85 8.89 10.53
C THR A 384 -21.94 8.59 11.72
N VAL A 385 -20.63 8.52 11.48
CA VAL A 385 -19.58 8.40 12.49
C VAL A 385 -19.09 9.79 12.89
N PHE A 386 -18.85 9.98 14.18
CA PHE A 386 -18.35 11.23 14.74
C PHE A 386 -16.91 11.09 15.22
N LEU A 387 -16.20 12.21 15.32
CA LEU A 387 -14.95 12.30 16.06
C LEU A 387 -15.23 12.54 17.56
N PRO A 388 -14.28 12.24 18.47
CA PRO A 388 -14.40 12.57 19.90
C PRO A 388 -14.80 14.01 20.17
N SER A 389 -14.38 14.95 19.31
CA SER A 389 -14.73 16.37 19.37
C SER A 389 -16.20 16.71 19.08
N GLY A 390 -16.97 15.75 18.58
CA GLY A 390 -18.34 15.93 18.12
C GLY A 390 -18.45 16.38 16.67
N GLU A 391 -17.34 16.57 15.98
CA GLU A 391 -17.32 16.81 14.54
C GLU A 391 -17.82 15.56 13.78
N ARG A 392 -18.57 15.79 12.69
CA ARG A 392 -19.01 14.72 11.80
C ARG A 392 -17.83 14.29 10.95
N PHE A 393 -17.44 13.02 11.03
CA PHE A 393 -16.29 12.51 10.30
C PHE A 393 -16.69 12.00 8.92
N SER A 394 -17.54 10.98 8.89
CA SER A 394 -17.97 10.32 7.66
C SER A 394 -19.40 9.78 7.80
N THR A 395 -20.08 9.63 6.67
CA THR A 395 -21.30 8.85 6.56
C THR A 395 -20.98 7.63 5.71
N ILE A 396 -21.19 6.45 6.27
CA ILE A 396 -20.94 5.17 5.62
C ILE A 396 -22.27 4.49 5.30
N GLU A 397 -22.35 3.83 4.15
CA GLU A 397 -23.58 3.21 3.62
C GLU A 397 -23.95 1.90 4.35
N ILE A 398 -23.95 1.93 5.68
CA ILE A 398 -24.37 0.85 6.56
C ILE A 398 -25.67 1.27 7.23
N ASP A 399 -26.69 0.43 7.12
CA ASP A 399 -27.95 0.68 7.80
C ASP A 399 -27.93 0.20 9.26
N ARG A 400 -28.95 0.62 10.02
CA ARG A 400 -29.07 0.25 11.43
C ARG A 400 -29.23 -1.26 11.64
N ALA A 401 -29.82 -1.98 10.68
CA ALA A 401 -30.04 -3.41 10.81
C ALA A 401 -28.71 -4.17 10.67
N GLN A 402 -27.85 -3.77 9.73
CA GLN A 402 -26.51 -4.32 9.53
C GLN A 402 -25.60 -4.09 10.74
N TYR A 403 -25.65 -2.89 11.34
CA TYR A 403 -24.94 -2.63 12.61
C TYR A 403 -25.47 -3.52 13.74
N LEU A 404 -26.79 -3.59 13.93
CA LEU A 404 -27.39 -4.34 15.03
C LEU A 404 -27.23 -5.87 14.87
N SER A 405 -27.14 -6.37 13.64
CA SER A 405 -26.85 -7.78 13.35
C SER A 405 -25.38 -8.12 13.56
N GLY A 406 -24.48 -7.12 13.53
CA GLY A 406 -23.04 -7.29 13.57
C GLY A 406 -22.42 -7.67 12.23
N GLU A 407 -23.15 -7.48 11.13
CA GLU A 407 -22.62 -7.59 9.77
C GLU A 407 -21.56 -6.53 9.50
N SER A 408 -21.65 -5.38 10.19
CA SER A 408 -20.62 -4.35 10.16
C SER A 408 -20.21 -3.87 11.56
N ASP A 409 -18.92 -3.58 11.73
CA ASP A 409 -18.32 -2.97 12.91
C ASP A 409 -17.12 -2.11 12.48
N GLU A 410 -17.19 -0.80 12.69
CA GLU A 410 -16.17 0.15 12.21
C GLU A 410 -14.80 -0.03 12.88
N ALA A 411 -14.77 -0.56 14.10
CA ALA A 411 -13.50 -0.85 14.77
C ALA A 411 -12.74 -1.99 14.09
N TRP A 412 -13.39 -2.81 13.26
CA TRP A 412 -12.75 -3.86 12.47
C TRP A 412 -11.68 -3.31 11.53
N ALA A 413 -11.97 -2.20 10.81
CA ALA A 413 -11.03 -1.61 9.87
C ALA A 413 -9.77 -1.08 10.59
N CYS A 414 -9.95 -0.49 11.78
CA CYS A 414 -8.84 -0.04 12.63
C CYS A 414 -7.98 -1.21 13.13
N LEU A 415 -8.61 -2.31 13.57
CA LEU A 415 -7.90 -3.52 14.00
C LEU A 415 -7.15 -4.18 12.85
N SER A 416 -7.75 -4.28 11.67
CA SER A 416 -7.13 -4.78 10.45
C SER A 416 -5.92 -3.91 10.03
N ALA A 417 -6.05 -2.59 10.14
CA ALA A 417 -4.96 -1.65 9.90
C ALA A 417 -3.80 -1.84 10.88
N LEU A 418 -4.07 -2.03 12.18
CA LEU A 418 -3.04 -2.31 13.18
C LEU A 418 -2.38 -3.67 12.97
N ALA A 419 -3.16 -4.73 12.76
CA ALA A 419 -2.66 -6.10 12.59
C ALA A 419 -1.80 -6.25 11.33
N SER A 420 -2.08 -5.46 10.28
CA SER A 420 -1.26 -5.43 9.06
C SER A 420 -0.18 -4.34 9.06
N PHE A 421 -0.07 -3.53 10.12
CA PHE A 421 0.79 -2.35 10.13
C PHE A 421 2.25 -2.66 9.82
N ARG A 422 2.79 -3.73 10.43
CA ARG A 422 4.20 -4.15 10.25
C ARG A 422 4.54 -4.44 8.79
N SER A 423 3.69 -5.20 8.10
CA SER A 423 3.91 -5.62 6.71
C SER A 423 3.59 -4.52 5.72
N ARG A 424 2.66 -3.63 6.07
CA ARG A 424 2.19 -2.56 5.20
C ARG A 424 3.07 -1.31 5.23
N PHE A 425 3.50 -0.90 6.43
CA PHE A 425 4.29 0.31 6.65
C PHE A 425 5.66 -0.03 7.22
N PHE A 426 6.44 -0.83 6.49
CA PHE A 426 7.69 -1.41 7.01
C PHE A 426 8.70 -0.36 7.48
N SER A 427 8.83 0.78 6.78
CA SER A 427 9.76 1.85 7.17
C SER A 427 9.31 2.54 8.46
N ALA A 428 8.01 2.80 8.61
CA ALA A 428 7.46 3.36 9.84
C ALA A 428 7.55 2.34 10.99
N TRP A 429 7.27 1.06 10.74
CA TRP A 429 7.44 0.02 11.75
C TRP A 429 8.89 -0.10 12.21
N ARG A 430 9.86 -0.16 11.29
CA ARG A 430 11.29 -0.18 11.64
C ARG A 430 11.69 1.03 12.47
N PHE A 431 11.17 2.21 12.14
CA PHE A 431 11.34 3.41 12.93
C PHE A 431 10.77 3.25 14.35
N LEU A 432 9.55 2.74 14.50
CA LEU A 432 8.94 2.52 15.81
C LEU A 432 9.62 1.40 16.62
N SER A 433 10.04 0.31 15.97
CA SER A 433 10.52 -0.92 16.62
C SER A 433 12.03 -1.00 16.79
N GLY A 434 12.80 -0.44 15.85
CA GLY A 434 14.27 -0.48 15.83
C GLY A 434 14.91 0.81 16.33
N VAL A 435 14.18 1.93 16.24
CA VAL A 435 14.72 3.28 16.47
C VAL A 435 14.19 3.91 17.76
N GLY A 436 13.59 3.14 18.68
CA GLY A 436 13.26 3.67 20.01
C GLY A 436 14.46 4.37 20.67
N ALA A 437 15.69 3.87 20.48
CA ALA A 437 16.91 4.54 20.93
C ALA A 437 17.26 5.80 20.11
N GLU A 438 17.35 5.72 18.78
CA GLU A 438 17.80 6.86 17.95
C GLU A 438 16.72 7.93 17.74
N TYR A 439 15.42 7.60 17.81
CA TYR A 439 14.30 8.54 17.88
C TYR A 439 14.37 9.33 19.19
N ARG A 440 14.59 8.63 20.32
CA ARG A 440 14.88 9.30 21.59
C ARG A 440 16.15 10.16 21.49
N MET A 441 17.18 9.76 20.74
CA MET A 441 18.38 10.59 20.52
C MET A 441 18.14 11.78 19.58
N ALA A 442 17.33 11.64 18.53
CA ALA A 442 16.99 12.68 17.57
C ALA A 442 16.04 13.72 18.17
N GLU A 443 15.04 13.28 18.95
CA GLU A 443 14.19 14.16 19.74
C GLU A 443 14.98 14.84 20.87
N ARG A 444 15.88 14.13 21.57
CA ARG A 444 16.81 14.76 22.53
C ARG A 444 17.69 15.81 21.85
N ALA A 445 18.23 15.54 20.67
CA ALA A 445 19.07 16.49 19.92
C ALA A 445 18.31 17.77 19.51
N LYS A 446 16.97 17.72 19.35
CA LYS A 446 16.14 18.91 19.09
C LYS A 446 16.03 19.86 20.29
N VAL A 447 16.19 19.36 21.52
CA VAL A 447 16.11 20.14 22.78
C VAL A 447 17.45 20.33 23.50
N ALA A 448 18.50 19.63 23.06
CA ALA A 448 19.79 19.65 23.71
C ALA A 448 20.56 20.93 23.39
N ARG A 449 21.16 21.55 24.42
CA ARG A 449 21.97 22.77 24.26
C ARG A 449 23.43 22.41 24.08
N PRO A 450 24.15 23.02 23.11
CA PRO A 450 25.59 22.83 22.98
C PRO A 450 26.31 23.27 24.27
N ILE A 451 27.21 22.43 24.77
CA ILE A 451 28.16 22.79 25.82
C ILE A 451 29.56 22.85 25.19
N ALA A 452 30.37 23.82 25.63
CA ALA A 452 31.76 23.89 25.24
C ALA A 452 32.50 22.60 25.65
N LEU A 453 33.23 22.00 24.70
CA LEU A 453 34.11 20.87 24.97
C LEU A 453 35.15 21.26 26.03
N PRO A 454 35.36 20.42 27.06
CA PRO A 454 36.53 20.52 27.92
C PRO A 454 37.82 20.45 27.10
N ASP A 455 38.89 21.10 27.59
CA ASP A 455 40.20 21.06 26.94
C ASP A 455 40.73 19.61 26.90
N GLY A 456 41.18 19.14 25.72
CA GLY A 456 41.84 17.82 25.56
C GLY A 456 41.13 16.82 24.65
N PHE A 457 39.91 17.11 24.16
CA PHE A 457 39.21 16.24 23.21
C PHE A 457 39.96 16.11 21.88
N LYS A 458 40.15 14.86 21.43
CA LYS A 458 40.73 14.53 20.11
C LYS A 458 39.63 14.47 19.03
N PRO A 459 39.93 14.83 17.76
CA PRO A 459 39.01 14.63 16.65
C PRO A 459 38.65 13.15 16.45
N CYS A 460 37.45 12.87 15.99
CA CYS A 460 36.97 11.51 15.70
C CYS A 460 37.85 10.82 14.65
N ALA A 461 38.28 9.58 14.93
CA ALA A 461 39.12 8.79 14.02
C ALA A 461 38.42 8.44 12.68
N THR A 462 37.09 8.40 12.65
CA THR A 462 36.27 8.08 11.45
C THR A 462 35.95 9.33 10.63
N CYS A 463 35.59 10.42 11.32
CA CYS A 463 34.93 11.60 10.76
C CYS A 463 35.88 12.81 10.64
N GLY A 464 37.00 12.81 11.37
CA GLY A 464 37.99 13.89 11.41
C GLY A 464 37.50 15.18 12.09
N GLY A 465 36.22 15.27 12.43
CA GLY A 465 35.61 16.39 13.16
C GLY A 465 35.82 16.30 14.67
N LEU A 466 35.75 17.45 15.35
CA LEU A 466 35.61 17.50 16.80
C LEU A 466 34.18 17.11 17.19
N PRO A 467 33.99 16.30 18.24
CA PRO A 467 32.65 15.93 18.68
C PRO A 467 31.90 17.12 19.27
N GLU A 468 30.59 17.19 19.08
CA GLU A 468 29.73 18.15 19.77
C GLU A 468 29.11 17.47 21.01
N ILE A 469 29.23 18.12 22.18
CA ILE A 469 28.54 17.70 23.40
C ILE A 469 27.27 18.53 23.57
N THR A 470 26.16 17.86 23.84
CA THR A 470 24.87 18.53 24.11
C THR A 470 24.28 18.04 25.43
N GLU A 471 23.61 18.93 26.18
CA GLU A 471 22.95 18.62 27.47
C GLU A 471 21.43 18.56 27.32
N ASP A 472 20.79 17.52 27.87
CA ASP A 472 19.34 17.47 28.09
C ASP A 472 19.01 18.13 29.45
N PRO A 473 18.48 19.37 29.46
CA PRO A 473 18.22 20.11 30.69
C PRO A 473 17.04 19.56 31.50
N THR A 474 16.26 18.63 30.95
CA THR A 474 15.03 18.13 31.59
C THR A 474 15.27 16.93 32.50
N GLY A 475 16.38 16.20 32.33
CA GLY A 475 16.71 14.99 33.11
C GLY A 475 15.68 13.86 33.02
N LYS A 476 14.66 14.00 32.17
CA LYS A 476 13.47 13.12 32.12
C LYS A 476 13.80 11.69 31.69
N TYR A 477 14.94 11.49 31.03
CA TYR A 477 15.32 10.21 30.44
C TYR A 477 16.56 9.56 31.07
N GLY A 478 16.95 10.01 32.27
CA GLY A 478 17.91 9.31 33.14
C GLY A 478 19.40 9.41 32.77
N ARG A 479 19.78 10.16 31.72
CA ARG A 479 21.17 10.54 31.39
C ARG A 479 21.22 11.94 30.81
N ARG A 480 22.25 12.72 31.16
CA ARG A 480 22.25 14.20 31.02
C ARG A 480 22.98 14.73 29.78
N PHE A 481 23.88 13.96 29.18
CA PHE A 481 24.76 14.45 28.11
C PHE A 481 24.82 13.50 26.89
N LEU A 482 25.01 14.07 25.70
CA LEU A 482 25.12 13.35 24.42
C LEU A 482 26.36 13.82 23.65
N LEU A 483 27.01 12.90 22.93
CA LEU A 483 28.19 13.18 22.11
C LEU A 483 27.95 12.81 20.64
N LYS A 484 28.24 13.72 19.71
CA LYS A 484 27.99 13.53 18.26
C LYS A 484 29.21 13.92 17.40
N CYS A 485 29.61 13.12 16.41
CA CYS A 485 30.51 13.52 15.31
C CYS A 485 29.94 13.05 13.97
N GLY A 486 29.61 13.98 13.07
CA GLY A 486 29.00 13.62 11.79
C GLY A 486 27.70 12.81 11.98
N ASP A 487 27.63 11.63 11.38
CA ASP A 487 26.49 10.70 11.51
C ASP A 487 26.58 9.76 12.73
N HIS A 488 27.69 9.78 13.47
CA HIS A 488 27.86 8.98 14.68
C HIS A 488 27.36 9.75 15.90
N ALA A 489 26.54 9.08 16.72
CA ALA A 489 26.13 9.56 18.04
C ALA A 489 26.36 8.46 19.08
N SER A 490 27.04 8.79 20.19
CA SER A 490 27.19 7.89 21.34
C SER A 490 26.48 8.46 22.57
N ILE A 491 25.97 7.58 23.43
CA ILE A 491 25.26 7.95 24.66
C ILE A 491 26.28 8.03 25.79
N GLY A 492 26.63 9.25 26.19
CA GLY A 492 27.52 9.51 27.31
C GLY A 492 26.80 9.45 28.67
N GLY A 493 27.57 9.18 29.73
CA GLY A 493 27.12 8.97 31.11
C GLY A 493 26.43 10.16 31.81
N ASP A 494 26.41 10.12 33.15
CA ASP A 494 25.70 11.10 33.98
C ASP A 494 26.54 12.35 34.31
N SER A 495 27.84 12.32 33.96
CA SER A 495 28.79 13.42 34.12
C SER A 495 29.62 13.62 32.84
N LEU A 496 30.19 14.82 32.64
CA LEU A 496 31.12 15.10 31.52
C LEU A 496 32.38 14.23 31.58
N GLU A 497 32.77 13.79 32.78
CA GLU A 497 33.94 12.94 33.03
C GLU A 497 33.70 11.51 32.50
N ASP A 498 32.49 10.97 32.68
CA ASP A 498 32.11 9.65 32.14
C ASP A 498 32.18 9.62 30.60
N ILE A 499 31.76 10.71 29.95
CA ILE A 499 31.79 10.84 28.49
C ILE A 499 33.24 10.89 27.97
N PHE A 500 34.11 11.59 28.69
CA PHE A 500 35.53 11.69 28.33
C PHE A 500 36.20 10.32 28.41
N LEU A 501 35.91 9.55 29.47
CA LEU A 501 36.40 8.18 29.66
C LEU A 501 35.89 7.23 28.57
N ASP A 502 34.58 7.25 28.26
CA ASP A 502 34.01 6.41 27.20
C ASP A 502 34.65 6.72 25.83
N TRP A 503 34.92 8.01 25.56
CA TRP A 503 35.57 8.45 24.31
C TRP A 503 37.04 8.03 24.22
N GLU A 504 37.79 8.04 25.33
CA GLU A 504 39.17 7.57 25.34
C GLU A 504 39.26 6.04 25.19
N CYS A 505 38.36 5.27 25.81
CA CYS A 505 38.29 3.81 25.68
C CYS A 505 38.00 3.37 24.23
N ASP A 506 37.01 4.00 23.56
CA ASP A 506 36.70 3.72 22.15
C ASP A 506 37.88 4.07 21.22
N TYR A 507 38.76 4.99 21.64
CA TYR A 507 39.95 5.39 20.89
C TYR A 507 41.11 4.39 21.06
N GLU A 508 41.33 3.85 22.27
CA GLU A 508 42.35 2.84 22.54
C GLU A 508 42.04 1.49 21.87
N ASP A 509 40.77 1.04 21.90
CA ASP A 509 40.35 -0.22 21.25
C ASP A 509 40.46 -0.16 19.71
N MET A 510 40.34 1.03 19.11
CA MET A 510 40.51 1.24 17.67
C MET A 510 41.97 1.43 17.23
N GLU A 511 42.89 1.84 18.12
CA GLU A 511 44.32 1.87 17.82
C GLU A 511 44.96 0.47 17.89
N GLU A 512 44.46 -0.44 18.73
CA GLU A 512 44.94 -1.83 18.76
C GLU A 512 44.51 -2.68 17.55
N THR A 513 43.53 -2.23 16.76
CA THR A 513 43.00 -2.93 15.58
C THR A 513 43.52 -2.41 14.24
N ARG A 514 44.49 -1.49 14.23
CA ARG A 514 45.23 -1.03 13.04
C ARG A 514 46.68 -1.53 13.04
#